data_AF-A0A6V7LJH9-F1
#
_entry.id   AF-A0A6V7LJH9-F1
#
_cell.length_a   1.000
_cell.length_b   1.000
_cell.length_c   1.000
_cell.angle_alpha   90.00
_cell.angle_beta   90.00
_cell.angle_gamma   90.00
#
_symmetry.space_group_name_H-M   'P 1'
#
loop_
_entity.id
_entity.type
_entity.pdbx_description
1 polymer ?
#
loop_
_entity_poly.entity_id
_entity_poly.type
_entity_poly.pdbx_seq_one_letter_code
_entity_poly.pdbx_strand_id
1 'polypeptide(L)'
;AYLDKHVNEAHVKLEACRPVREEVRKLEKILCQQLGLKAISWDCGWNIAHYRGCLLAFQNLARHHPEQMDVLNNRILVFANDTGISSEGKVLLNSGEVRHNWLD
;
A
#
# COMPACT_ATOMS: atom_id res chain seq x y z
N ALA A 1 -7.44 27.49 -21.72
CA ALA A 1 -7.19 28.47 -20.64
C ALA A 1 -7.60 28.00 -19.22
N TYR A 2 -7.85 26.70 -18.97
CA TYR A 2 -8.00 26.16 -17.60
C TYR A 2 -6.69 25.53 -17.10
N LEU A 3 -6.00 24.77 -17.96
CA LEU A 3 -4.73 24.10 -17.65
C LEU A 3 -3.59 25.09 -17.31
N ASP A 4 -3.46 26.19 -18.06
CA ASP A 4 -2.46 27.23 -17.78
C ASP A 4 -2.64 27.90 -16.41
N LYS A 5 -3.89 28.02 -15.94
CA LYS A 5 -4.21 28.74 -14.72
C LYS A 5 -3.88 27.94 -13.45
N HIS A 6 -3.78 26.62 -13.56
CA HIS A 6 -3.51 25.71 -12.44
C HIS A 6 -2.20 24.95 -12.55
N VAL A 7 -1.38 25.21 -13.58
CA VAL A 7 -0.12 24.49 -13.80
C VAL A 7 0.83 24.66 -12.61
N ASN A 8 0.96 25.88 -12.07
CA ASN A 8 1.82 26.16 -10.92
C ASN A 8 1.30 25.51 -9.63
N GLU A 9 -0.02 25.50 -9.40
CA GLU A 9 -0.62 24.78 -8.27
C GLU A 9 -0.42 23.27 -8.37
N ALA A 10 -0.53 22.70 -9.58
CA ALA A 10 -0.27 21.30 -9.85
C ALA A 10 1.21 20.96 -9.61
N HIS A 11 2.14 21.83 -10.01
CA HIS A 11 3.57 21.66 -9.76
C HIS A 11 3.92 21.73 -8.26
N VAL A 12 3.35 22.67 -7.50
CA VAL A 12 3.57 22.77 -6.05
C VAL A 12 3.02 21.53 -5.33
N LYS A 13 1.81 21.07 -5.68
CA LYS A 13 1.24 19.83 -5.13
C LYS A 13 2.06 18.60 -5.51
N LEU A 14 2.59 18.55 -6.73
CA LEU A 14 3.44 17.45 -7.20
C LEU A 14 4.74 17.36 -6.40
N GLU A 15 5.44 18.48 -6.21
CA GLU A 15 6.67 18.53 -5.42
C GLU A 15 6.42 18.21 -3.94
N ALA A 16 5.28 18.66 -3.38
CA ALA A 16 4.89 18.29 -2.01
C ALA A 16 4.62 16.78 -1.84
N CYS A 17 4.17 16.09 -2.89
CA CYS A 17 3.97 14.64 -2.87
C CYS A 17 5.23 13.81 -3.16
N ARG A 18 6.32 14.44 -3.61
CA ARG A 18 7.59 13.78 -3.93
C ARG A 18 8.22 13.03 -2.74
N PRO A 19 8.34 13.61 -1.53
CA PRO A 19 8.86 12.88 -0.37
C PRO A 19 7.97 11.68 0.01
N VAL A 20 6.65 11.83 -0.10
CA VAL A 20 5.69 10.74 0.18
C VAL A 20 5.86 9.58 -0.81
N ARG A 21 6.08 9.88 -2.10
CA ARG A 21 6.35 8.86 -3.12
C ARG A 21 7.64 8.09 -2.86
N GLU A 22 8.70 8.78 -2.46
CA GLU A 22 9.97 8.13 -2.13
C GLU A 22 9.86 7.25 -0.89
N GLU A 23 9.16 7.73 0.13
CA GLU A 23 8.93 6.96 1.35
C GLU A 23 8.08 5.70 1.07
N VAL A 24 7.00 5.85 0.30
CA VAL A 24 6.19 4.72 -0.15
C VAL A 24 7.05 3.68 -0.85
N ARG A 25 7.85 4.07 -1.85
CA ARG A 25 8.74 3.13 -2.55
C ARG A 25 9.72 2.42 -1.63
N LYS A 26 10.24 3.12 -0.61
CA LYS A 26 11.11 2.52 0.40
C LYS A 26 10.35 1.50 1.25
N LEU A 27 9.16 1.83 1.72
CA LEU A 27 8.30 0.94 2.50
C LEU A 27 7.90 -0.31 1.70
N GLU A 28 7.51 -0.15 0.44
CA GLU A 28 7.20 -1.27 -0.46
C GLU A 28 8.38 -2.24 -0.58
N LYS A 29 9.57 -1.70 -0.84
CA LYS A 29 10.79 -2.51 -0.96
C LYS A 29 11.12 -3.25 0.33
N ILE A 30 11.05 -2.56 1.47
CA ILE A 30 11.33 -3.16 2.78
C ILE A 30 10.34 -4.30 3.07
N LEU A 31 9.05 -4.06 2.87
CA LEU A 31 8.02 -5.07 3.13
C LEU A 31 8.15 -6.27 2.18
N CYS A 32 8.40 -6.04 0.89
CA CYS A 32 8.60 -7.13 -0.05
C CYS A 32 9.81 -7.99 0.33
N GLN A 33 10.92 -7.36 0.74
CA GLN A 33 12.12 -8.08 1.17
C GLN A 33 11.90 -8.84 2.47
N GLN A 34 11.22 -8.25 3.46
CA GLN A 34 10.99 -8.85 4.77
C GLN A 34 10.02 -10.03 4.72
N LEU A 35 9.01 -9.95 3.85
CA LEU A 35 7.90 -10.92 3.81
C LEU A 35 7.97 -11.88 2.61
N GLY A 36 8.98 -11.73 1.75
CA GLY A 36 9.11 -12.53 0.53
C GLY A 36 8.01 -12.26 -0.51
N LEU A 37 7.36 -11.10 -0.47
CA LEU A 37 6.34 -10.74 -1.47
C LEU A 37 6.99 -10.52 -2.84
N LYS A 38 6.30 -10.93 -3.91
CA LYS A 38 6.67 -10.56 -5.29
C LYS A 38 6.47 -9.07 -5.55
N ALA A 39 5.37 -8.53 -5.03
CA ALA A 39 5.01 -7.14 -5.17
C ALA A 39 3.95 -6.74 -4.12
N ILE A 40 3.86 -5.45 -3.86
CA ILE A 40 2.80 -4.82 -3.09
C ILE A 40 2.26 -3.63 -3.89
N SER A 41 0.95 -3.43 -3.88
CA SER A 41 0.31 -2.32 -4.59
C SER A 41 -0.99 -1.88 -3.92
N TRP A 42 -1.63 -0.82 -4.42
CA TRP A 42 -2.96 -0.41 -4.01
C TRP A 42 -3.88 -0.22 -5.22
N ASP A 43 -5.14 -0.61 -5.07
CA ASP A 43 -6.19 -0.47 -6.07
C ASP A 43 -7.54 -0.24 -5.39
N CYS A 44 -7.69 0.94 -4.78
CA CYS A 44 -8.85 1.27 -3.94
C CYS A 44 -9.34 2.71 -4.14
N GLY A 45 -8.82 3.43 -5.14
CA GLY A 45 -9.21 4.82 -5.45
C GLY A 45 -8.72 5.88 -4.44
N TRP A 46 -8.06 5.48 -3.35
CA TRP A 46 -7.49 6.39 -2.36
C TRP A 46 -6.15 6.99 -2.81
N ASN A 47 -5.77 8.11 -2.19
CA ASN A 47 -4.53 8.81 -2.50
C ASN A 47 -3.28 8.12 -1.89
N ILE A 48 -2.10 8.54 -2.33
CA ILE A 48 -0.82 7.96 -1.90
C ILE A 48 -0.52 8.12 -0.40
N ALA A 49 -1.07 9.15 0.26
CA ALA A 49 -0.91 9.32 1.70
C ALA A 49 -1.70 8.26 2.48
N HIS A 50 -2.90 7.90 2.00
CA HIS A 50 -3.66 6.77 2.54
C HIS A 50 -2.90 5.46 2.35
N TYR A 51 -2.39 5.21 1.14
CA TYR A 51 -1.58 4.03 0.85
C TYR A 51 -0.34 3.93 1.76
N ARG A 52 0.38 5.03 1.98
CA ARG A 52 1.47 5.08 2.97
C ARG A 52 0.99 4.67 4.37
N GLY A 53 -0.19 5.12 4.78
CA GLY A 53 -0.82 4.70 6.03
C GLY A 53 -1.08 3.20 6.10
N CYS A 54 -1.56 2.59 5.01
CA CYS A 54 -1.74 1.14 4.89
C CYS A 54 -0.40 0.39 5.03
N LEU A 55 0.65 0.84 4.34
CA LEU A 55 1.99 0.23 4.44
C LEU A 55 2.55 0.26 5.86
N LEU A 56 2.44 1.41 6.55
CA LEU A 56 2.94 1.55 7.93
C LEU A 56 2.12 0.69 8.91
N ALA A 57 0.81 0.64 8.73
CA ALA A 57 -0.06 -0.23 9.51
C ALA A 57 0.28 -1.70 9.32
N PHE A 58 0.45 -2.11 8.07
CA PHE A 58 0.79 -3.47 7.70
C PHE A 58 2.19 -3.87 8.18
N GLN A 59 3.17 -2.97 8.10
CA GLN A 59 4.49 -3.17 8.68
C GLN A 59 4.42 -3.44 10.18
N ASN A 60 3.61 -2.66 10.91
CA ASN A 60 3.39 -2.91 12.32
C ASN A 60 2.71 -4.27 12.55
N LEU A 61 1.69 -4.62 11.78
CA LEU A 61 1.01 -5.92 11.88
C LEU A 61 1.99 -7.08 11.69
N ALA A 62 2.78 -7.04 10.60
CA ALA A 62 3.78 -8.04 10.28
C ALA A 62 4.85 -8.21 11.37
N ARG A 63 5.21 -7.11 12.06
CA ARG A 63 6.14 -7.15 13.18
C ARG A 63 5.56 -7.85 14.41
N HIS A 64 4.26 -7.76 14.65
CA HIS A 64 3.62 -8.37 15.82
C HIS A 64 3.16 -9.81 15.56
N HIS A 65 2.93 -10.19 14.31
CA HIS A 65 2.40 -11.50 13.92
C HIS A 65 3.23 -12.14 12.79
N PRO A 66 4.56 -12.33 12.98
CA PRO A 66 5.44 -12.84 11.93
C PRO A 66 5.01 -14.22 11.42
N GLU A 67 4.52 -15.11 12.29
CA GLU A 67 4.05 -16.45 11.94
C GLU A 67 2.86 -16.44 10.97
N GLN A 68 2.04 -15.40 11.02
CA GLN A 68 0.89 -15.25 10.12
C GLN A 68 1.31 -14.68 8.76
N MET A 69 2.50 -14.11 8.66
CA MET A 69 3.00 -13.52 7.41
C MET A 69 3.62 -14.55 6.46
N ASP A 70 3.94 -15.77 6.94
CA ASP A 70 4.58 -16.81 6.12
C ASP A 70 3.78 -17.15 4.85
N VAL A 71 2.45 -17.03 4.92
CA VAL A 71 1.53 -17.30 3.79
C VAL A 71 1.68 -16.31 2.62
N LEU A 72 2.32 -15.17 2.87
CA LEU A 72 2.54 -14.09 1.90
C LEU A 72 3.77 -14.33 1.03
N ASN A 73 4.63 -15.29 1.40
CA ASN A 73 5.82 -15.59 0.63
C ASN A 73 5.45 -15.98 -0.82
N ASN A 74 6.15 -15.37 -1.78
CA ASN A 74 5.93 -15.54 -3.22
C ASN A 74 4.52 -15.10 -3.71
N ARG A 75 3.79 -14.29 -2.95
CA ARG A 75 2.48 -13.69 -3.31
C ARG A 75 2.60 -12.22 -3.71
N ILE A 76 1.54 -11.70 -4.32
CA ILE A 76 1.34 -10.25 -4.52
C ILE A 76 0.27 -9.80 -3.52
N LEU A 77 0.57 -8.74 -2.78
CA LEU A 77 -0.37 -8.11 -1.85
C LEU A 77 -0.97 -6.86 -2.49
N VAL A 78 -2.28 -6.69 -2.41
CA VAL A 78 -2.99 -5.52 -2.93
C VAL A 78 -3.87 -4.94 -1.82
N PHE A 79 -3.65 -3.67 -1.49
CA PHE A 79 -4.63 -2.93 -0.70
C PHE A 79 -5.80 -2.53 -1.60
N ALA A 80 -6.93 -3.19 -1.41
CA ALA A 80 -8.12 -3.10 -2.26
C ALA A 80 -9.32 -2.55 -1.46
N ASN A 81 -10.51 -2.58 -2.05
CA ASN A 81 -11.78 -2.33 -1.35
C ASN A 81 -12.39 -3.61 -0.77
N ASP A 82 -11.79 -4.76 -1.04
CA ASP A 82 -12.23 -6.08 -0.62
C ASP A 82 -11.11 -6.81 0.13
N THR A 83 -11.49 -7.80 0.94
CA THR A 83 -10.57 -8.72 1.63
C THR A 83 -10.73 -10.12 1.04
N GLY A 84 -9.62 -10.81 0.76
CA GLY A 84 -9.65 -12.19 0.28
C GLY A 84 -8.53 -12.53 -0.70
N ILE A 85 -8.79 -13.48 -1.60
CA ILE A 85 -7.85 -13.93 -2.64
C ILE A 85 -8.48 -13.69 -4.02
N SER A 86 -7.76 -13.01 -4.91
CA SER A 86 -8.22 -12.81 -6.29
C SER A 86 -8.16 -14.10 -7.11
N SER A 87 -8.83 -14.13 -8.26
CA SER A 87 -8.74 -15.25 -9.23
C SER A 87 -7.31 -15.54 -9.71
N GLU A 88 -6.43 -14.53 -9.66
CA GLU A 88 -5.00 -14.65 -9.99
C GLU A 88 -4.13 -15.07 -8.81
N GLY A 89 -4.74 -15.31 -7.63
CA GLY A 89 -4.03 -15.70 -6.42
C GLY A 89 -3.33 -14.55 -5.69
N LYS A 90 -3.75 -13.29 -5.93
CA LYS A 90 -3.28 -12.12 -5.17
C LYS A 90 -4.00 -12.03 -3.84
N VAL A 91 -3.29 -11.63 -2.79
CA VAL A 91 -3.89 -11.37 -1.47
C VAL A 91 -4.44 -9.96 -1.47
N LEU A 92 -5.73 -9.81 -1.16
CA LEU A 92 -6.44 -8.55 -1.10
C LEU A 92 -6.68 -8.19 0.36
N LEU A 93 -6.25 -7.00 0.77
CA LEU A 93 -6.54 -6.43 2.07
C LEU A 93 -7.40 -5.18 1.90
N ASN A 94 -8.57 -5.16 2.53
CA ASN A 94 -9.44 -4.01 2.45
C ASN A 94 -8.80 -2.80 3.16
N SER A 95 -8.64 -1.71 2.41
CA SER A 95 -8.00 -0.47 2.86
C SER A 95 -8.87 0.36 3.80
N GLY A 96 -10.18 0.05 3.87
CA GLY A 96 -11.16 0.70 4.73
C GLY A 96 -11.48 -0.05 6.01
N GLU A 97 -11.01 -1.30 6.16
CA GLU A 97 -11.24 -2.10 7.36
C GLU A 97 -10.31 -1.70 8.52
N VAL A 98 -10.74 -2.04 9.74
CA VAL A 98 -9.87 -1.91 10.91
C VAL A 98 -8.74 -2.92 10.76
N ARG A 99 -7.49 -2.46 10.85
CA ARG A 99 -6.29 -3.24 10.49
C ARG A 99 -6.13 -4.58 11.21
N HIS A 100 -6.75 -4.76 12.39
CA HIS A 100 -6.75 -6.06 13.06
C HIS A 100 -7.54 -7.14 12.30
N ASN A 101 -8.52 -6.74 11.47
CA ASN A 101 -9.34 -7.66 10.68
C ASN A 101 -8.55 -8.28 9.51
N TRP A 102 -7.35 -7.79 9.20
CA TRP A 102 -6.52 -8.36 8.14
C TRP A 102 -5.94 -9.73 8.51
N LEU A 103 -6.04 -10.13 9.77
CA LEU A 103 -5.62 -11.45 10.26
C LEU A 103 -6.81 -12.38 10.55
N ASP A 104 -8.04 -11.87 10.48
CA ASP A 104 -9.26 -12.65 10.70
C ASP A 104 -9.60 -13.50 9.46
#